data_AF-A0A847M8L2-F1
#
_entry.id   AF-A0A847M8L2-F1
#
_cell.length_a   1.000
_cell.length_b   1.000
_cell.length_c   1.000
_cell.angle_alpha   90.00
_cell.angle_beta   90.00
_cell.angle_gamma   90.00
#
_symmetry.space_group_name_H-M   'P 1'
#
loop_
_entity.id
_entity.type
_entity.pdbx_description
1 polymer ?
#
loop_
_entity_poly.entity_id
_entity_poly.type
_entity_poly.pdbx_seq_one_letter_code
_entity_poly.pdbx_strand_id
1 'polypeptide(L)'
;VWQAKRTELKMSGRQPFFGGIRNGGKRTSPRTVQAMMSTLGKQAGLDRRVHPHMLRHTYATRALDSGLTIREVQTLLGHSDVSTTMIYTHVNPEALRRKIQGDDRADQIAELQAQLAQLQAQLDALTA
;
A
#
# COMPACT_ATOMS: atom_id res chain seq x y z
N VAL A 1 -11.66 17.23 -2.46
CA VAL A 1 -11.22 17.67 -3.81
C VAL A 1 -12.12 17.15 -4.94
N TRP A 2 -12.43 15.86 -5.10
CA TRP A 2 -13.37 15.36 -6.14
C TRP A 2 -14.86 15.39 -5.74
N GLN A 3 -15.17 15.11 -4.47
CA GLN A 3 -16.54 15.09 -3.96
C GLN A 3 -17.22 16.47 -4.07
N ALA A 4 -16.48 17.56 -3.87
CA ALA A 4 -16.95 18.93 -4.09
C ALA A 4 -17.23 19.22 -5.58
N LYS A 5 -16.36 18.75 -6.49
CA LYS A 5 -16.53 18.92 -7.94
C LYS A 5 -17.77 18.18 -8.46
N ARG A 6 -18.12 17.03 -7.87
CA ARG A 6 -19.36 16.31 -8.21
C ARG A 6 -20.62 17.10 -7.89
N THR A 7 -20.63 17.79 -6.75
CA THR A 7 -21.73 18.66 -6.34
C THR A 7 -21.89 19.82 -7.32
N GLU A 8 -20.78 20.47 -7.69
CA GLU A 8 -20.76 21.54 -8.71
C GLU A 8 -21.30 21.07 -10.07
N LEU A 9 -20.92 19.85 -10.47
CA LEU A 9 -21.38 19.21 -11.71
C LEU A 9 -22.79 18.60 -11.62
N LYS A 10 -23.52 18.82 -10.52
CA LYS A 10 -24.88 18.30 -10.28
C LYS A 10 -25.00 16.78 -10.41
N MET A 11 -23.93 16.05 -10.06
CA MET A 11 -23.87 14.60 -10.22
C MET A 11 -24.54 13.88 -9.05
N SER A 12 -25.74 13.33 -9.26
CA SER A 12 -26.49 12.60 -8.23
C SER A 12 -25.84 11.26 -7.81
N GLY A 13 -26.24 10.70 -6.67
CA GLY A 13 -25.72 9.41 -6.17
C GLY A 13 -25.96 8.20 -7.09
N ARG A 14 -26.83 8.33 -8.10
CA ARG A 14 -27.07 7.32 -9.13
C ARG A 14 -26.08 7.38 -10.30
N GLN A 15 -25.25 8.42 -10.37
CA GLN A 15 -24.29 8.62 -11.46
C GLN A 15 -22.92 8.01 -11.12
N PRO A 16 -22.17 7.54 -12.13
CA PRO A 16 -20.86 6.94 -11.93
C PRO A 16 -19.90 7.92 -11.24
N PHE A 17 -19.13 7.42 -10.28
CA PHE A 17 -18.15 8.23 -9.56
C PHE A 17 -17.04 8.76 -10.48
N PHE A 18 -16.68 7.99 -11.51
CA PHE A 18 -15.80 8.42 -12.60
C PHE A 18 -16.61 8.44 -13.90
N GLY A 19 -16.94 9.66 -14.35
CA GLY A 19 -17.63 9.92 -15.61
C GLY A 19 -16.74 10.70 -16.58
N GLY A 20 -16.90 10.47 -17.87
CA GLY A 20 -16.17 11.21 -18.89
C GLY A 20 -16.81 12.57 -19.18
N ILE A 21 -16.03 13.64 -19.21
CA ILE A 21 -16.54 14.96 -19.60
C ILE A 21 -17.03 14.93 -21.06
N ARG A 22 -16.30 14.22 -21.93
CA ARG A 22 -16.62 14.11 -23.37
C ARG A 22 -17.70 13.08 -23.71
N ASN A 23 -18.10 12.23 -22.77
CA ASN A 23 -19.10 11.18 -23.01
C ASN A 23 -20.46 11.48 -22.33
N GLY A 24 -20.69 12.73 -21.96
CA GLY A 24 -21.93 13.16 -21.31
C GLY A 24 -22.08 12.63 -19.88
N GLY A 25 -20.97 12.44 -19.16
CA GLY A 25 -20.99 11.94 -17.77
C GLY A 25 -21.22 10.43 -17.65
N LYS A 26 -21.19 9.68 -18.75
CA LYS A 26 -21.26 8.21 -18.75
C LYS A 26 -20.02 7.61 -18.09
N ARG A 27 -20.16 6.38 -17.58
CA ARG A 27 -19.11 5.62 -16.89
C ARG A 27 -17.82 5.61 -17.71
N THR A 28 -16.70 5.94 -17.07
CA THR A 28 -15.38 5.85 -17.69
C THR A 28 -15.05 4.39 -18.06
N SER A 29 -14.65 4.17 -19.31
CA SER A 29 -14.26 2.84 -19.78
C SER A 29 -12.84 2.48 -19.32
N PRO A 30 -12.51 1.19 -19.15
CA PRO A 30 -11.14 0.76 -18.86
C PRO A 30 -10.12 1.27 -19.89
N ARG A 31 -10.48 1.29 -21.18
CA ARG A 31 -9.62 1.78 -22.26
C ARG A 31 -9.29 3.27 -22.10
N THR A 32 -10.25 4.07 -21.65
CA THR A 32 -10.03 5.49 -21.35
C THR A 32 -9.01 5.64 -20.22
N VAL A 33 -9.13 4.86 -19.13
CA VAL A 33 -8.15 4.89 -18.02
C VAL A 33 -6.75 4.50 -18.49
N GLN A 34 -6.63 3.43 -19.29
CA GLN A 34 -5.35 3.00 -19.85
C GLN A 34 -4.70 4.09 -20.73
N ALA A 35 -5.49 4.74 -21.59
CA ALA A 35 -5.00 5.83 -22.44
C ALA A 35 -4.55 7.06 -21.61
N MET A 36 -5.32 7.42 -20.58
CA MET A 36 -4.94 8.49 -19.65
C MET A 36 -3.62 8.18 -18.93
N MET A 37 -3.48 6.98 -18.37
CA MET A 37 -2.23 6.56 -17.71
C MET A 37 -1.03 6.55 -18.66
N SER A 38 -1.22 6.06 -19.89
CA SER A 38 -0.16 6.10 -20.89
C SER A 38 0.26 7.53 -21.26
N THR A 39 -0.67 8.48 -21.24
CA THR A 39 -0.38 9.89 -21.52
C THR A 39 0.37 10.52 -20.35
N LEU A 40 -0.11 10.28 -19.12
CA LEU A 40 0.52 10.76 -17.90
C LEU A 40 1.94 10.20 -17.72
N GLY A 41 2.18 8.94 -18.05
CA GLY A 41 3.51 8.34 -18.00
C GLY A 41 4.50 9.03 -18.94
N LYS A 42 4.07 9.38 -20.15
CA LYS A 42 4.88 10.15 -21.10
C LYS A 42 5.16 11.57 -20.58
N GLN A 43 4.15 12.22 -20.03
CA GLN A 43 4.29 13.57 -19.45
C GLN A 43 5.23 13.58 -18.24
N ALA A 44 5.28 12.48 -17.48
CA ALA A 44 6.21 12.29 -16.38
C ALA A 44 7.63 11.89 -16.83
N GLY A 45 7.91 11.79 -18.13
CA GLY A 45 9.22 11.42 -18.65
C GLY A 45 9.59 9.96 -18.41
N LEU A 46 8.61 9.06 -18.24
CA LEU A 46 8.88 7.65 -18.00
C LEU A 46 9.11 6.92 -19.33
N ASP A 47 10.24 6.22 -19.43
CA ASP A 47 10.61 5.43 -20.61
C ASP A 47 9.70 4.21 -20.83
N ARG A 48 8.98 3.79 -19.78
CA ARG A 48 8.11 2.62 -19.79
C ARG A 48 6.64 3.02 -19.90
N ARG A 49 5.88 2.19 -20.62
CA ARG A 49 4.43 2.37 -20.75
C ARG A 49 3.72 2.10 -19.42
N VAL A 50 3.14 3.15 -18.83
CA VAL A 50 2.33 3.05 -17.61
C VAL A 50 0.91 2.62 -17.91
N HIS A 51 0.39 1.66 -17.14
CA HIS A 51 -0.99 1.16 -17.22
C HIS A 51 -1.48 0.66 -15.84
N PRO A 52 -2.81 0.43 -15.64
CA PRO A 52 -3.36 0.14 -14.31
C PRO A 52 -2.73 -1.06 -13.60
N HIS A 53 -2.48 -2.16 -14.32
CA HIS A 53 -1.85 -3.35 -13.73
C HIS A 53 -0.42 -3.07 -13.23
N MET A 54 0.36 -2.22 -13.91
CA MET A 54 1.71 -1.87 -13.47
C MET A 54 1.67 -1.13 -12.12
N LEU A 55 0.78 -0.15 -11.98
CA LEU A 55 0.61 0.56 -10.71
C LEU A 55 0.13 -0.38 -9.59
N ARG A 56 -0.73 -1.36 -9.91
CA ARG A 56 -1.16 -2.38 -8.95
C ARG A 56 0.02 -3.24 -8.49
N HIS A 57 0.90 -3.66 -9.40
CA HIS A 57 2.12 -4.40 -9.06
C HIS A 57 3.06 -3.55 -8.20
N THR A 58 3.30 -2.29 -8.57
CA THR A 58 4.13 -1.38 -7.77
C THR A 58 3.60 -1.23 -6.35
N TYR A 59 2.29 -1.06 -6.18
CA TYR A 59 1.67 -1.00 -4.85
C TYR A 59 1.91 -2.30 -4.06
N ALA A 60 1.64 -3.46 -4.68
CA ALA A 60 1.82 -4.75 -4.04
C ALA A 60 3.27 -4.97 -3.58
N THR A 61 4.24 -4.70 -4.46
CA THR A 61 5.67 -4.81 -4.12
C THR A 61 6.04 -3.86 -2.98
N ARG A 62 5.62 -2.59 -3.04
CA ARG A 62 5.92 -1.61 -1.98
C ARG A 62 5.28 -1.99 -0.64
N ALA A 63 4.08 -2.56 -0.65
CA ALA A 63 3.41 -3.03 0.56
C ALA A 63 4.13 -4.24 1.19
N LEU A 64 4.60 -5.18 0.37
CA LEU A 64 5.41 -6.30 0.85
C LEU A 64 6.77 -5.82 1.39
N ASP A 65 7.42 -4.89 0.69
CA ASP A 65 8.69 -4.27 1.12
C ASP A 65 8.52 -3.53 2.45
N SER A 66 7.35 -2.93 2.71
CA SER A 66 7.03 -2.28 3.99
C SER A 66 6.63 -3.26 5.10
N GLY A 67 6.72 -4.57 4.87
CA GLY A 67 6.51 -5.60 5.88
C GLY A 67 5.11 -6.22 5.93
N LEU A 68 4.18 -5.78 5.07
CA LEU A 68 2.86 -6.42 4.99
C LEU A 68 3.00 -7.85 4.49
N THR A 69 2.15 -8.72 5.00
CA THR A 69 2.01 -10.09 4.54
C THR A 69 1.26 -10.14 3.21
N ILE A 70 1.45 -11.22 2.46
CA ILE A 70 0.73 -11.47 1.20
C ILE A 70 -0.79 -11.45 1.43
N ARG A 71 -1.27 -11.95 2.58
CA ARG A 71 -2.70 -11.95 2.91
C ARG A 71 -3.25 -10.54 3.12
N GLU A 72 -2.52 -9.66 3.82
CA GLU A 72 -2.92 -8.26 4.00
C GLU A 72 -2.96 -7.53 2.65
N VAL A 73 -1.95 -7.73 1.81
CA VAL A 73 -1.91 -7.16 0.45
C VAL A 73 -3.07 -7.67 -0.41
N GLN A 74 -3.43 -8.96 -0.32
CA GLN A 74 -4.58 -9.52 -1.02
C GLN A 74 -5.90 -8.88 -0.59
N THR A 75 -6.10 -8.71 0.72
CA THR A 75 -7.28 -8.02 1.27
C THR A 75 -7.36 -6.58 0.76
N LEU A 76 -6.25 -5.85 0.78
CA LEU A 76 -6.19 -4.46 0.30
C LEU A 76 -6.45 -4.32 -1.20
N LEU A 77 -6.05 -5.31 -2.00
CA LEU A 77 -6.26 -5.31 -3.45
C LEU A 77 -7.62 -5.85 -3.88
N GLY A 78 -8.40 -6.45 -2.98
CA GLY A 78 -9.76 -6.93 -3.22
C GLY A 78 -9.85 -8.08 -4.22
N HIS A 79 -8.84 -8.97 -4.27
CA HIS A 79 -8.86 -10.14 -5.14
C HIS A 79 -9.69 -11.28 -4.52
N SER A 80 -10.75 -11.72 -5.21
CA SER A 80 -11.54 -12.90 -4.83
C SER A 80 -10.94 -14.22 -5.31
N ASP A 81 -9.91 -14.19 -6.18
CA ASP A 81 -9.28 -15.35 -6.80
C ASP A 81 -7.75 -15.23 -6.75
N VAL A 82 -7.09 -16.26 -6.21
CA VAL A 82 -5.65 -16.33 -5.91
C VAL A 82 -4.79 -16.53 -7.18
N SER A 83 -5.42 -16.87 -8.30
CA SER A 83 -4.75 -17.36 -9.52
C SER A 83 -3.87 -16.34 -10.28
N THR A 84 -3.92 -15.03 -9.97
CA THR A 84 -2.98 -14.02 -10.54
C THR A 84 -1.91 -13.52 -9.55
N THR A 85 -1.74 -14.22 -8.42
CA THR A 85 -0.96 -13.76 -7.24
C THR A 85 0.31 -14.57 -6.99
N MET A 86 0.68 -15.49 -7.89
CA MET A 86 1.90 -16.31 -7.79
C MET A 86 3.18 -15.61 -8.29
N ILE A 87 3.13 -14.29 -8.56
CA ILE A 87 4.31 -13.47 -8.93
C ILE A 87 4.89 -12.75 -7.69
N TYR A 88 4.17 -12.71 -6.56
CA TYR A 88 4.63 -12.01 -5.35
C TYR A 88 5.47 -12.85 -4.40
N THR A 89 5.79 -14.08 -4.81
CA THR A 89 6.71 -14.99 -4.10
C THR A 89 8.18 -14.60 -4.22
N HIS A 90 8.50 -13.43 -4.79
CA HIS A 90 9.76 -12.76 -4.49
C HIS A 90 9.65 -12.09 -3.12
N VAL A 91 9.55 -12.93 -2.08
CA VAL A 91 9.79 -12.48 -0.72
C VAL A 91 11.23 -11.98 -0.71
N ASN A 92 11.42 -10.70 -0.39
CA ASN A 92 12.76 -10.17 -0.15
C ASN A 92 13.40 -11.07 0.93
N PRO A 93 14.48 -11.81 0.62
CA PRO A 93 15.12 -12.72 1.57
C PRO A 93 15.51 -12.00 2.85
N GLU A 94 15.82 -10.71 2.78
CA GLU A 94 16.18 -9.85 3.89
C GLU A 94 14.97 -9.53 4.79
N ALA A 95 13.79 -9.30 4.23
CA ALA A 95 12.56 -9.08 4.99
C ALA A 95 12.06 -10.38 5.65
N LEU A 96 12.19 -11.52 4.95
CA LEU A 96 11.92 -12.84 5.53
C LEU A 96 12.92 -13.15 6.64
N ARG A 97 14.21 -12.88 6.40
CA ARG A 97 15.28 -13.05 7.38
C ARG A 97 15.02 -12.20 8.61
N ARG A 98 14.60 -10.94 8.48
CA ARG A 98 14.24 -10.08 9.62
C ARG A 98 13.08 -10.65 10.44
N LYS A 99 12.03 -11.16 9.77
CA LYS A 99 10.90 -11.83 10.45
C LYS A 99 11.28 -13.17 11.09
N ILE A 100 12.17 -13.95 10.48
CA ILE A 100 12.64 -15.25 11.00
C ILE A 100 13.65 -15.08 12.14
N GLN A 101 14.57 -14.11 12.01
CA GLN A 101 15.61 -13.83 13.00
C GLN A 101 15.05 -13.15 14.25
N GLY A 102 13.85 -12.58 14.17
CA GLY A 102 13.19 -12.01 15.34
C GLY A 102 13.96 -10.82 15.90
N ASP A 103 14.70 -10.11 15.05
CA ASP A 103 15.50 -8.93 15.43
C ASP A 103 14.63 -7.93 16.21
N ASP A 104 13.36 -7.73 15.79
CA ASP A 104 12.40 -6.87 16.50
C ASP A 104 12.11 -7.33 17.95
N ARG A 105 12.13 -8.65 18.24
CA ARG A 105 11.94 -9.16 19.61
C ARG A 105 13.22 -9.09 20.42
N ALA A 106 14.38 -9.34 19.82
CA ALA A 106 15.66 -9.23 20.51
C ALA A 106 15.92 -7.79 20.95
N ASP A 107 15.65 -6.82 20.07
CA ASP A 107 15.76 -5.39 20.37
C ASP A 107 14.74 -4.96 21.44
N GLN A 108 13.48 -5.41 21.34
CA GLN A 108 12.47 -5.16 22.39
C GLN A 108 12.83 -5.77 23.75
N ILE A 109 13.40 -6.98 23.76
CA ILE A 109 13.84 -7.63 25.00
C ILE A 109 15.02 -6.88 25.61
N ALA A 110 15.99 -6.46 24.81
CA ALA A 110 17.13 -5.67 25.28
C ALA A 110 16.67 -4.32 25.86
N GLU A 111 15.72 -3.65 25.23
CA GLU A 111 15.18 -2.39 25.71
C GLU A 111 14.34 -2.56 27.00
N LEU A 112 13.52 -3.61 27.08
CA LEU A 112 12.79 -3.97 28.31
C LEU A 112 13.75 -4.34 29.46
N GLN A 113 14.84 -5.03 29.17
CA GLN A 113 15.87 -5.36 30.16
C GLN A 113 16.58 -4.10 30.66
N ALA A 114 16.88 -3.15 29.77
CA ALA A 114 17.46 -1.86 30.15
C ALA A 114 16.50 -1.06 31.05
N GLN A 115 15.21 -1.02 30.72
CA GLN A 115 14.17 -0.36 31.53
C GLN A 115 14.03 -1.01 32.92
N LEU A 116 14.02 -2.35 32.98
CA LEU A 116 13.97 -3.08 34.25
C LEU A 116 15.20 -2.80 35.11
N ALA A 117 16.40 -2.79 34.53
CA ALA A 117 17.63 -2.46 35.26
C ALA A 117 17.61 -1.04 35.83
N GLN A 118 17.06 -0.08 35.07
CA GLN A 118 16.90 1.30 35.51
C GLN A 118 15.90 1.43 36.66
N LEU A 119 14.79 0.71 36.59
CA LEU A 119 13.79 0.61 37.66
C LEU A 119 14.37 -0.02 38.92
N GLN A 120 15.17 -1.08 38.78
CA GLN A 120 15.83 -1.74 39.89
C GLN A 120 16.79 -0.78 40.61
N ALA A 121 17.62 -0.04 39.85
CA ALA A 121 18.54 0.94 40.41
C ALA A 121 17.82 2.11 41.12
N GLN A 122 16.65 2.54 40.62
CA GLN A 122 15.82 3.55 41.30
C GLN A 122 15.24 3.01 42.62
N LEU A 123 14.83 1.74 42.63
CA LEU A 123 14.28 1.11 43.83
C LEU A 123 15.36 0.94 44.91
N ASP A 124 16.54 0.47 44.51
CA ASP A 124 17.70 0.33 45.40
C ASP A 124 18.09 1.67 46.04
N ALA A 125 18.09 2.76 45.24
CA ALA A 125 18.40 4.11 45.71
C ALA A 125 17.35 4.71 46.66
N LEU A 126 16.10 4.22 46.63
CA LEU A 126 15.05 4.63 47.56
C LEU A 126 15.04 3.79 48.85
N THR A 127 15.67 2.61 48.82
CA THR A 127 15.75 1.68 49.96
C THR A 127 17.09 1.71 50.69
N ALA A 128 18.07 2.47 50.20
CA ALA A 128 19.37 2.75 50.84
C ALA A 128 19.33 4.08 51.60
#